data_AF-A0A1N6WYZ4-F1
#
_entry.id   AF-A0A1N6WYZ4-F1
#
_cell.length_a   1.000
_cell.length_b   1.000
_cell.length_c   1.000
_cell.angle_alpha   90.00
_cell.angle_beta   90.00
_cell.angle_gamma   90.00
#
_symmetry.space_group_name_H-M   'P 1'
#
loop_
_entity.id
_entity.type
_entity.pdbx_description
1 polymer ?
#
loop_
_entity_poly.entity_id
_entity_poly.type
_entity_poly.pdbx_seq_one_letter_code
_entity_poly.pdbx_strand_id
1 'polypeptide(L)'
;MKKIIALLIGLVVVATPFFAQAHVKWFTNVAPQKETIEHILSPFFLTLTAVIAVLLGVLAIVLPKTASWPLIRKWDEQLSRFRPYSRYLLKYGTAAALMIQVVNGTLFAPEFHVTNTAVAIFVWVTIALLCIPHHLATKAGAAIMLVLFGYVTAHNGVFHMLDYGFYLAIIAVLLIGKTRFENSGFPLLYLGTGLSLCWVAVEKWVYPTMTLDIVANHHVPTFGFEPALFIVMAAFIEFVVGYLLVVGILNRVVGLVVTVLFIMTSMLFGFTEIIGHFMIHVILIIFIIEGVSFYNPPIKLHKTKLDQFIFVFLNFLFVLATFLLLYYRFA
;
A
#
# COMPACT_ATOMS: atom_id res chain seq x y z
N MET A 1 -6.84 21.68 23.49
CA MET A 1 -6.33 22.75 22.60
C MET A 1 -4.83 22.68 22.37
N LYS A 2 -3.95 22.80 23.39
CA LYS A 2 -2.48 22.73 23.21
C LYS A 2 -1.95 21.46 22.51
N LYS A 3 -2.53 20.28 22.79
CA LYS A 3 -2.16 19.02 22.10
C LYS A 3 -2.58 18.97 20.63
N ILE A 4 -3.72 19.58 20.28
CA ILE A 4 -4.22 19.66 18.91
C ILE A 4 -3.37 20.65 18.11
N ILE A 5 -3.00 21.77 18.73
CA ILE A 5 -2.10 22.77 18.14
C ILE A 5 -0.71 22.17 17.93
N ALA A 6 -0.16 21.42 18.89
CA ALA A 6 1.11 20.73 18.73
C ALA A 6 1.07 19.65 17.63
N LEU A 7 -0.05 18.91 17.51
CA LEU A 7 -0.26 17.95 16.42
C LEU A 7 -0.34 18.65 15.07
N LEU A 8 -1.09 19.76 14.96
CA LEU A 8 -1.22 20.56 13.74
C LEU A 8 0.10 21.21 13.35
N ILE A 9 0.86 21.76 14.29
CA ILE A 9 2.19 22.30 14.05
C ILE A 9 3.16 21.20 13.61
N GLY A 10 3.11 20.02 14.24
CA GLY A 10 3.88 18.85 13.79
C GLY A 10 3.53 18.43 12.37
N LEU A 11 2.24 18.42 12.02
CA LEU A 11 1.75 18.10 10.68
C LEU A 11 2.19 19.14 9.65
N VAL A 12 2.17 20.43 10.02
CA VAL A 12 2.63 21.55 9.19
C VAL A 12 4.14 21.53 8.97
N VAL A 13 4.93 21.17 9.98
CA VAL A 13 6.40 21.05 9.88
C VAL A 13 6.80 19.88 8.99
N VAL A 14 6.13 18.72 9.13
CA VAL A 14 6.34 17.56 8.24
C VAL A 14 5.86 17.85 6.81
N ALA A 15 4.84 18.70 6.65
CA ALA A 15 4.32 19.16 5.37
C ALA A 15 5.13 20.32 4.74
N THR A 16 6.34 20.63 5.22
CA THR A 16 7.16 21.65 4.54
C THR A 16 7.84 21.05 3.31
N PRO A 17 7.93 21.79 2.18
CA PRO A 17 8.53 21.31 0.93
C PRO A 17 10.03 21.00 1.03
N PHE A 18 10.67 21.29 2.17
CA PHE A 18 12.05 20.91 2.47
C PHE A 18 12.22 19.39 2.66
N PHE A 19 11.15 18.63 2.92
CA PHE A 19 11.18 17.18 3.15
C PHE A 19 10.55 16.34 2.03
N ALA A 20 10.24 16.99 0.90
CA ALA A 20 9.61 16.36 -0.22
C ALA A 20 10.47 16.56 -1.47
N GLN A 21 11.37 15.59 -1.68
CA GLN A 21 12.01 15.40 -2.97
C GLN A 21 11.41 14.14 -3.60
N ALA A 22 11.02 14.24 -4.86
CA ALA A 22 10.76 13.06 -5.66
C ALA A 22 12.09 12.36 -5.92
N HIS A 23 12.12 11.06 -5.66
CA HIS A 23 13.29 10.23 -5.84
C HIS A 23 13.11 9.30 -7.04
N VAL A 24 14.24 8.92 -7.62
CA VAL A 24 14.32 7.95 -8.71
C VAL A 24 14.09 6.56 -8.12
N LYS A 25 13.11 5.83 -8.66
CA LYS A 25 12.81 4.45 -8.25
C LYS A 25 13.77 3.46 -8.89
N TRP A 26 13.95 2.31 -8.26
CA TRP A 26 14.91 1.25 -8.65
C TRP A 26 14.76 0.64 -10.07
N PHE A 27 13.82 1.08 -10.92
CA PHE A 27 13.64 0.63 -12.31
C PHE A 27 13.93 1.71 -13.36
N THR A 28 14.27 2.93 -12.96
CA THR A 28 14.63 4.00 -13.89
C THR A 28 15.82 4.79 -13.33
N ASN A 29 16.52 5.53 -14.19
CA ASN A 29 17.50 6.54 -13.78
C ASN A 29 17.08 7.95 -14.22
N VAL A 30 15.89 8.08 -14.81
CA VAL A 30 15.38 9.35 -15.31
C VAL A 30 14.97 10.22 -14.13
N ALA A 31 15.47 11.46 -14.12
CA ALA A 31 15.12 12.43 -13.11
C ALA A 31 13.59 12.69 -13.11
N PRO A 32 12.94 12.72 -11.94
CA PRO A 32 11.50 12.93 -11.86
C PRO A 32 11.13 14.30 -12.43
N GLN A 33 10.29 14.31 -13.46
CA GLN A 33 9.75 15.53 -14.07
C GLN A 33 8.27 15.65 -13.76
N LYS A 34 7.93 16.69 -13.01
CA LYS A 34 6.57 16.94 -12.56
C LYS A 34 5.71 17.42 -13.72
N GLU A 35 4.64 16.70 -14.01
CA GLU A 35 3.66 17.08 -15.02
C GLU A 35 2.76 18.22 -14.51
N THR A 36 2.15 19.00 -15.41
CA THR A 36 1.22 20.05 -15.02
C THR A 36 -0.12 19.47 -14.57
N ILE A 37 -0.78 20.12 -13.61
CA ILE A 37 -2.08 19.66 -13.11
C ILE A 37 -3.14 19.64 -14.22
N GLU A 38 -3.06 20.55 -15.19
CA GLU A 38 -3.96 20.62 -16.33
C GLU A 38 -3.80 19.40 -17.25
N HIS A 39 -2.58 18.91 -17.45
CA HIS A 39 -2.34 17.70 -18.23
C HIS A 39 -2.74 16.44 -17.47
N ILE A 40 -2.51 16.39 -16.16
CA ILE A 40 -2.98 15.28 -15.32
C ILE A 40 -4.50 15.18 -15.38
N LEU A 41 -5.21 16.30 -15.21
CA LEU A 41 -6.67 16.41 -15.27
C LEU A 41 -7.20 16.48 -16.71
N SER A 42 -6.57 15.73 -17.63
CA SER A 42 -7.01 15.60 -19.02
C SER A 42 -8.45 15.10 -19.14
N PRO A 43 -9.12 15.33 -20.28
CA PRO A 43 -10.45 14.78 -20.54
C PRO A 43 -10.53 13.25 -20.34
N PHE A 44 -9.45 12.54 -20.69
CA PHE A 44 -9.36 11.09 -20.47
C PHE A 44 -9.36 10.73 -18.98
N PHE A 45 -8.53 11.41 -18.17
CA PHE A 45 -8.48 11.22 -16.72
C PHE A 45 -9.83 11.49 -16.06
N LEU A 46 -10.49 12.59 -16.42
CA LEU A 46 -11.79 12.96 -15.86
C LEU A 46 -12.90 11.98 -16.27
N THR A 47 -12.89 11.52 -17.52
CA THR A 47 -13.84 10.51 -18.01
C THR A 47 -13.64 9.19 -17.26
N LEU A 48 -12.39 8.73 -17.13
CA LEU A 48 -12.06 7.50 -16.44
C LEU A 48 -12.41 7.58 -14.94
N THR A 49 -12.14 8.72 -14.30
CA THR A 49 -12.57 9.02 -12.92
C THR A 49 -14.07 8.86 -12.75
N ALA A 50 -14.88 9.48 -13.62
CA ALA A 50 -16.33 9.41 -13.55
C ALA A 50 -16.85 7.98 -13.77
N VAL A 51 -16.31 7.27 -14.77
CA VAL A 51 -16.67 5.87 -15.05
C VAL A 51 -16.35 4.98 -13.85
N ILE A 52 -15.14 5.08 -13.29
CA ILE A 52 -14.72 4.29 -12.12
C ILE A 52 -15.59 4.62 -10.91
N ALA A 53 -15.89 5.90 -10.64
CA ALA A 53 -16.76 6.28 -9.54
C ALA A 53 -18.15 5.65 -9.67
N VAL A 54 -18.73 5.63 -10.87
CA VAL A 54 -20.01 4.94 -11.14
C VAL A 54 -19.87 3.43 -10.92
N LEU A 55 -18.82 2.81 -11.46
CA LEU A 55 -18.58 1.37 -11.30
C LEU A 55 -18.44 0.97 -9.83
N LEU A 56 -17.71 1.73 -9.03
CA LEU A 56 -17.56 1.51 -7.59
C LEU A 56 -18.88 1.72 -6.84
N GLY A 57 -19.67 2.72 -7.22
CA GLY A 57 -21.03 2.92 -6.71
C GLY A 57 -21.94 1.72 -7.00
N VAL A 58 -21.92 1.18 -8.23
CA VAL A 58 -22.68 -0.03 -8.62
C VAL A 58 -22.18 -1.23 -7.83
N LEU A 59 -20.85 -1.39 -7.71
CA LEU A 59 -20.22 -2.48 -6.98
C LEU A 59 -20.72 -2.54 -5.53
N ALA A 60 -20.86 -1.39 -4.86
CA ALA A 60 -21.41 -1.31 -3.50
C ALA A 60 -22.81 -1.92 -3.36
N ILE A 61 -23.65 -1.81 -4.39
CA ILE A 61 -25.00 -2.40 -4.42
C ILE A 61 -24.96 -3.91 -4.71
N VAL A 62 -24.05 -4.35 -5.58
CA VAL A 62 -23.97 -5.74 -6.04
C VAL A 62 -23.32 -6.65 -4.99
N LEU A 63 -22.32 -6.14 -4.27
CA LEU A 63 -21.51 -6.90 -3.31
C LEU A 63 -22.30 -7.71 -2.27
N PRO A 64 -23.31 -7.15 -1.57
CA PRO A 64 -24.09 -7.91 -0.60
C PRO A 64 -24.81 -9.11 -1.24
N LYS A 65 -25.17 -9.03 -2.52
CA LYS A 65 -25.87 -10.10 -3.24
C LYS A 65 -24.93 -11.23 -3.67
N THR A 66 -23.69 -10.92 -4.01
CA THR A 66 -22.70 -11.92 -4.40
C THR A 66 -22.11 -12.64 -3.18
N ALA A 67 -22.02 -11.97 -2.03
CA ALA A 67 -21.50 -12.56 -0.81
C ALA A 67 -22.33 -13.77 -0.29
N SER A 68 -23.61 -13.87 -0.66
CA SER A 68 -24.49 -14.98 -0.25
C SER A 68 -24.36 -16.22 -1.15
N TRP A 69 -23.56 -16.17 -2.22
CA TRP A 69 -23.40 -17.31 -3.12
C TRP A 69 -22.71 -18.49 -2.44
N PRO A 70 -23.20 -19.73 -2.64
CA PRO A 70 -22.71 -20.90 -1.90
C PRO A 70 -21.23 -21.21 -2.16
N LEU A 71 -20.76 -20.97 -3.39
CA LEU A 71 -19.34 -21.12 -3.72
C LEU A 71 -18.48 -20.11 -2.96
N ILE A 72 -18.85 -18.83 -2.98
CA ILE A 72 -18.10 -17.76 -2.28
C ILE A 72 -18.05 -18.04 -0.78
N ARG A 73 -19.18 -18.46 -0.19
CA ARG A 73 -19.26 -18.82 1.23
C ARG A 73 -18.38 -20.01 1.58
N LYS A 74 -18.37 -21.07 0.78
CA LYS A 74 -17.51 -22.24 1.00
C LYS A 74 -16.02 -21.85 0.97
N TRP A 75 -15.63 -21.03 0.00
CA TRP A 75 -14.26 -20.51 -0.09
C TRP A 75 -13.93 -19.62 1.13
N ASP A 76 -14.86 -18.79 1.60
CA ASP A 76 -14.71 -17.99 2.80
C ASP A 76 -14.47 -18.84 4.06
N GLU A 77 -15.30 -19.85 4.27
CA GLU A 77 -15.20 -20.80 5.38
C GLU A 77 -13.91 -21.63 5.33
N GLN A 78 -13.40 -21.99 4.14
CA GLN A 78 -12.15 -22.74 4.01
C GLN A 78 -10.93 -21.90 4.37
N LEU A 79 -10.80 -20.72 3.77
CA LEU A 79 -9.63 -19.87 3.97
C LEU A 79 -9.62 -19.19 5.35
N SER A 80 -10.80 -18.93 5.93
CA SER A 80 -10.89 -18.39 7.29
C SER A 80 -10.35 -19.33 8.38
N ARG A 81 -10.23 -20.64 8.10
CA ARG A 81 -9.54 -21.59 9.00
C ARG A 81 -8.07 -21.24 9.21
N PHE A 82 -7.47 -20.48 8.29
CA PHE A 82 -6.06 -20.07 8.40
C PHE A 82 -5.86 -18.76 9.16
N ARG A 83 -6.92 -18.05 9.58
CA ARG A 83 -6.81 -16.79 10.35
C ARG A 83 -5.93 -16.86 11.60
N PRO A 84 -5.92 -17.96 12.39
CA PRO A 84 -5.00 -18.08 13.52
C PRO A 84 -3.51 -17.97 13.12
N TYR A 85 -3.18 -18.27 11.86
CA TYR A 85 -1.82 -18.20 11.33
C TYR A 85 -1.44 -16.84 10.75
N SER A 86 -2.40 -15.95 10.43
CA SER A 86 -2.14 -14.64 9.82
C SER A 86 -1.08 -13.83 10.56
N ARG A 87 -1.08 -13.92 11.89
CA ARG A 87 -0.14 -13.20 12.73
C ARG A 87 1.27 -13.80 12.72
N TYR A 88 1.35 -15.12 12.68
CA TYR A 88 2.63 -15.82 12.51
C TYR A 88 3.18 -15.59 11.11
N LEU A 89 2.32 -15.56 10.09
CA LEU A 89 2.68 -15.23 8.72
C LEU A 89 3.23 -13.81 8.61
N LEU A 90 2.59 -12.82 9.25
CA LEU A 90 3.11 -11.45 9.30
C LEU A 90 4.48 -11.41 9.97
N LYS A 91 4.62 -12.04 11.14
CA LYS A 91 5.85 -12.04 11.92
C LYS A 91 7.02 -12.69 11.18
N TYR A 92 6.85 -13.94 10.74
CA TYR A 92 7.91 -14.68 10.07
C TYR A 92 8.12 -14.22 8.63
N GLY A 93 7.07 -13.78 7.95
CA GLY A 93 7.18 -13.14 6.64
C GLY A 93 7.95 -11.82 6.69
N THR A 94 7.78 -11.03 7.76
CA THR A 94 8.62 -9.82 7.99
C THR A 94 10.09 -10.20 8.21
N ALA A 95 10.37 -11.24 9.00
CA ALA A 95 11.73 -11.72 9.20
C ALA A 95 12.36 -12.20 7.89
N ALA A 96 11.62 -12.95 7.07
CA ALA A 96 12.06 -13.42 5.76
C ALA A 96 12.28 -12.25 4.78
N ALA A 97 11.38 -11.26 4.75
CA ALA A 97 11.53 -10.07 3.92
C ALA A 97 12.80 -9.30 4.28
N LEU A 98 13.05 -9.06 5.57
CA LEU A 98 14.25 -8.39 6.05
C LEU A 98 15.52 -9.20 5.73
N MET A 99 15.45 -10.53 5.82
CA MET A 99 16.56 -11.42 5.46
C MET A 99 16.89 -11.31 3.96
N ILE A 100 15.88 -11.33 3.08
CA ILE A 100 16.08 -11.16 1.64
C ILE A 100 16.72 -9.81 1.35
N GLN A 101 16.23 -8.73 1.97
CA GLN A 101 16.79 -7.39 1.78
C GLN A 101 18.25 -7.30 2.25
N VAL A 102 18.55 -7.70 3.49
CA VAL A 102 19.90 -7.52 4.05
C VAL A 102 20.96 -8.38 3.36
N VAL A 103 20.58 -9.57 2.86
CA VAL A 103 21.48 -10.43 2.06
C VAL A 103 21.82 -9.78 0.71
N ASN A 104 20.89 -9.00 0.14
CA ASN A 104 21.13 -8.21 -1.07
C ASN A 104 21.72 -6.82 -0.78
N GLY A 105 22.12 -6.54 0.47
CA GLY A 105 22.72 -5.26 0.85
C GLY A 105 21.74 -4.10 0.95
N THR A 106 20.45 -4.37 1.09
CA THR A 106 19.37 -3.38 1.09
C THR A 106 18.49 -3.49 2.35
N LEU A 107 17.60 -2.51 2.57
CA LEU A 107 16.72 -2.45 3.74
C LEU A 107 15.33 -1.88 3.36
N PHE A 108 14.25 -2.63 3.60
CA PHE A 108 12.86 -2.30 3.23
C PHE A 108 12.57 -2.24 1.72
N ALA A 109 13.51 -1.75 0.92
CA ALA A 109 13.41 -1.59 -0.53
C ALA A 109 14.79 -1.76 -1.21
N PRO A 110 14.84 -2.26 -2.46
CA PRO A 110 16.06 -2.36 -3.26
C PRO A 110 16.90 -1.08 -3.38
N GLU A 111 16.27 0.09 -3.33
CA GLU A 111 16.96 1.39 -3.43
C GLU A 111 17.61 1.86 -2.12
N PHE A 112 17.22 1.30 -0.98
CA PHE A 112 17.77 1.68 0.32
C PHE A 112 18.94 0.78 0.69
N HIS A 113 20.12 1.16 0.24
CA HIS A 113 21.35 0.43 0.52
C HIS A 113 21.78 0.52 1.99
N VAL A 114 22.22 -0.61 2.54
CA VAL A 114 22.79 -0.69 3.88
C VAL A 114 24.25 -0.24 3.81
N THR A 115 24.50 1.00 4.18
CA THR A 115 25.84 1.61 4.11
C THR A 115 26.67 1.45 5.40
N ASN A 116 26.01 1.19 6.53
CA ASN A 116 26.64 1.15 7.85
C ASN A 116 26.51 -0.23 8.50
N THR A 117 27.63 -0.77 9.00
CA THR A 117 27.68 -2.03 9.75
C THR A 117 26.73 -2.06 10.94
N ALA A 118 26.55 -0.93 11.64
CA ALA A 118 25.60 -0.84 12.75
C ALA A 118 24.16 -1.10 12.29
N VAL A 119 23.75 -0.54 11.14
CA VAL A 119 22.42 -0.77 10.56
C VAL A 119 22.25 -2.25 10.22
N ALA A 120 23.24 -2.87 9.58
CA ALA A 120 23.23 -4.30 9.29
C ALA A 120 23.06 -5.15 10.57
N ILE A 121 23.81 -4.83 11.64
CA ILE A 121 23.68 -5.51 12.94
C ILE A 121 22.26 -5.37 13.49
N PHE A 122 21.69 -4.16 13.50
CA PHE A 122 20.34 -3.94 13.98
C PHE A 122 19.30 -4.73 13.16
N VAL A 123 19.46 -4.84 11.84
CA VAL A 123 18.59 -5.65 10.98
C VAL A 123 18.68 -7.13 11.36
N TRP A 124 19.89 -7.68 11.52
CA TRP A 124 20.09 -9.07 11.93
C TRP A 124 19.52 -9.35 13.33
N VAL A 125 19.69 -8.41 14.28
CA VAL A 125 19.08 -8.51 15.61
C VAL A 125 17.55 -8.50 15.51
N THR A 126 16.97 -7.63 14.68
CA THR A 126 15.51 -7.64 14.42
C THR A 126 15.04 -8.99 13.87
N ILE A 127 15.74 -9.55 12.89
CA ILE A 127 15.42 -10.88 12.32
C ILE A 127 15.45 -11.95 13.42
N ALA A 128 16.54 -12.00 14.20
CA ALA A 128 16.67 -12.98 15.28
C ALA A 128 15.53 -12.87 16.31
N LEU A 129 15.19 -11.65 16.74
CA LEU A 129 14.09 -11.39 17.67
C LEU A 129 12.72 -11.79 17.09
N LEU A 130 12.50 -11.57 15.79
CA LEU A 130 11.28 -12.01 15.11
C LEU A 130 11.23 -13.53 14.89
N CYS A 131 12.36 -14.25 14.88
CA CYS A 131 12.35 -15.71 14.81
C CYS A 131 12.04 -16.37 16.16
N ILE A 132 12.34 -15.72 17.29
CA ILE A 132 12.03 -16.26 18.63
C ILE A 132 10.51 -16.33 18.83
N PRO A 133 9.91 -17.48 19.16
CA PRO A 133 8.46 -17.64 19.29
C PRO A 133 7.86 -17.02 20.58
N HIS A 134 8.35 -15.84 20.99
CA HIS A 134 7.91 -15.13 22.18
C HIS A 134 7.41 -13.71 21.86
N HIS A 135 6.32 -13.28 22.50
CA HIS A 135 5.67 -12.00 22.19
C HIS A 135 6.50 -10.78 22.58
N LEU A 136 7.28 -10.84 23.67
CA LEU A 136 8.20 -9.76 24.05
C LEU A 136 9.34 -9.60 23.05
N ALA A 137 9.87 -10.72 22.51
CA ALA A 137 10.88 -10.68 21.47
C ALA A 137 10.32 -10.05 20.19
N THR A 138 9.08 -10.40 19.79
CA THR A 138 8.40 -9.73 18.67
C THR A 138 8.28 -8.22 18.89
N LYS A 139 7.91 -7.76 20.09
CA LYS A 139 7.79 -6.33 20.40
C LYS A 139 9.15 -5.62 20.35
N ALA A 140 10.19 -6.25 20.89
CA ALA A 140 11.55 -5.73 20.82
C ALA A 140 12.04 -5.61 19.37
N GLY A 141 11.85 -6.65 18.55
CA GLY A 141 12.18 -6.64 17.12
C GLY A 141 11.42 -5.55 16.36
N ALA A 142 10.12 -5.41 16.62
CA ALA A 142 9.30 -4.35 16.02
C ALA A 142 9.73 -2.94 16.46
N ALA A 143 10.17 -2.76 17.71
CA ALA A 143 10.70 -1.48 18.19
C ALA A 143 12.02 -1.12 17.51
N ILE A 144 12.93 -2.07 17.32
CA ILE A 144 14.17 -1.84 16.55
C ILE A 144 13.83 -1.55 15.09
N MET A 145 12.88 -2.28 14.51
CA MET A 145 12.39 -2.03 13.15
C MET A 145 11.80 -0.62 12.98
N LEU A 146 11.13 -0.08 14.01
CA LEU A 146 10.66 1.31 14.03
C LEU A 146 11.81 2.31 14.01
N VAL A 147 12.88 2.05 14.78
CA VAL A 147 14.09 2.88 14.79
C VAL A 147 14.77 2.83 13.42
N LEU A 148 14.88 1.65 12.80
CA LEU A 148 15.42 1.48 11.45
C LEU A 148 14.58 2.22 10.41
N PHE A 149 13.25 2.14 10.49
CA PHE A 149 12.36 2.87 9.58
C PHE A 149 12.52 4.39 9.77
N GLY A 150 12.62 4.87 11.01
CA GLY A 150 12.89 6.27 11.33
C GLY A 150 14.26 6.73 10.81
N TYR A 151 15.29 5.88 10.90
CA TYR A 151 16.62 6.14 10.34
C TYR A 151 16.56 6.31 8.82
N VAL A 152 15.95 5.36 8.10
CA VAL A 152 15.80 5.45 6.63
C VAL A 152 14.98 6.69 6.24
N THR A 153 13.91 6.99 6.99
CA THR A 153 13.08 8.19 6.80
C THR A 153 13.86 9.49 6.98
N ALA A 154 14.74 9.56 7.98
CA ALA A 154 15.57 10.73 8.20
C ALA A 154 16.57 11.00 7.06
N HIS A 155 17.00 9.96 6.35
CA HIS A 155 17.95 10.09 5.23
C HIS A 155 17.28 10.31 3.88
N ASN A 156 16.06 9.78 3.68
CA ASN A 156 15.37 9.81 2.39
C ASN A 156 14.14 10.73 2.34
N GLY A 157 13.75 11.32 3.47
CA GLY A 157 12.60 12.20 3.57
C GLY A 157 11.29 11.46 3.85
N VAL A 158 10.35 12.16 4.50
CA VAL A 158 9.05 11.60 4.89
C VAL A 158 8.18 11.33 3.66
N PHE A 159 8.21 12.22 2.67
CA PHE A 159 7.41 12.11 1.46
C PHE A 159 7.69 10.81 0.70
N HIS A 160 8.98 10.48 0.53
CA HIS A 160 9.42 9.25 -0.12
C HIS A 160 9.03 8.00 0.70
N MET A 161 9.12 8.07 2.02
CA MET A 161 8.77 6.94 2.88
C MET A 161 7.27 6.64 2.98
N LEU A 162 6.40 7.50 2.44
CA LEU A 162 4.96 7.22 2.38
C LEU A 162 4.64 6.06 1.42
N ASP A 163 5.45 5.86 0.39
CA ASP A 163 5.42 4.67 -0.49
C ASP A 163 5.53 3.39 0.33
N TYR A 164 6.31 3.43 1.41
CA TYR A 164 6.59 2.31 2.32
C TYR A 164 5.74 2.34 3.59
N GLY A 165 4.65 3.12 3.62
CA GLY A 165 3.78 3.30 4.79
C GLY A 165 3.19 2.00 5.34
N PHE A 166 3.10 0.94 4.52
CA PHE A 166 2.68 -0.39 4.98
C PHE A 166 3.64 -0.99 6.03
N TYR A 167 4.94 -0.63 6.02
CA TYR A 167 5.87 -1.05 7.06
C TYR A 167 5.55 -0.46 8.43
N LEU A 168 5.08 0.79 8.51
CA LEU A 168 4.59 1.37 9.76
C LEU A 168 3.37 0.61 10.29
N ALA A 169 2.48 0.17 9.39
CA ALA A 169 1.35 -0.67 9.78
C ALA A 169 1.81 -2.03 10.29
N ILE A 170 2.76 -2.71 9.62
CA ILE A 170 3.37 -3.96 10.11
C ILE A 170 3.94 -3.77 11.52
N ILE A 171 4.79 -2.75 11.71
CA ILE A 171 5.43 -2.44 12.99
C ILE A 171 4.36 -2.27 14.08
N ALA A 172 3.32 -1.48 13.80
CA ALA A 172 2.23 -1.27 14.74
C ALA A 172 1.50 -2.57 15.10
N VAL A 173 1.19 -3.43 14.13
CA VAL A 173 0.54 -4.75 14.37
C VAL A 173 1.40 -5.66 15.23
N LEU A 174 2.72 -5.66 15.03
CA LEU A 174 3.64 -6.45 15.83
C LEU A 174 3.73 -5.92 17.27
N LEU A 175 3.77 -4.59 17.45
CA LEU A 175 3.83 -3.92 18.76
C LEU A 175 2.58 -4.10 19.61
N ILE A 176 1.39 -3.95 19.03
CA ILE A 176 0.11 -4.04 19.76
C ILE A 176 -0.29 -5.48 20.13
N GLY A 177 0.57 -6.46 19.81
CA GLY A 177 0.28 -7.85 20.10
C GLY A 177 0.04 -8.21 21.55
N LYS A 178 -0.95 -9.09 21.80
CA LYS A 178 -1.30 -9.50 23.16
C LYS A 178 -1.60 -8.29 24.05
N THR A 179 -2.21 -7.25 23.47
CA THR A 179 -2.68 -6.06 24.18
C THR A 179 -4.15 -5.84 23.91
N ARG A 180 -4.79 -4.92 24.64
CA ARG A 180 -6.19 -4.52 24.44
C ARG A 180 -6.52 -4.00 23.03
N PHE A 181 -5.51 -3.60 22.26
CA PHE A 181 -5.68 -3.05 20.90
C PHE A 181 -5.46 -4.08 19.79
N GLU A 182 -5.28 -5.36 20.13
CA GLU A 182 -4.95 -6.42 19.16
C GLU A 182 -5.96 -6.53 18.02
N ASN A 183 -7.25 -6.30 18.29
CA ASN A 183 -8.31 -6.32 17.28
C ASN A 183 -8.17 -5.22 16.22
N SER A 184 -7.44 -4.13 16.51
CA SER A 184 -7.21 -3.03 15.56
C SER A 184 -6.03 -3.27 14.62
N GLY A 185 -5.27 -4.36 14.79
CA GLY A 185 -4.06 -4.61 14.03
C GLY A 185 -4.29 -4.82 12.54
N PHE A 186 -5.07 -5.83 12.18
CA PHE A 186 -5.36 -6.08 10.77
C PHE A 186 -6.03 -4.88 10.07
N PRO A 187 -7.04 -4.20 10.65
CA PRO A 187 -7.55 -2.94 10.12
C PRO A 187 -6.46 -1.93 9.74
N LEU A 188 -5.46 -1.76 10.62
CA LEU A 188 -4.35 -0.85 10.37
C LEU A 188 -3.45 -1.33 9.24
N LEU A 189 -3.26 -2.65 9.09
CA LEU A 189 -2.52 -3.25 7.96
C LEU A 189 -3.22 -2.99 6.63
N TYR A 190 -4.54 -3.17 6.55
CA TYR A 190 -5.34 -2.82 5.37
C TYR A 190 -5.22 -1.34 5.04
N LEU A 191 -5.38 -0.48 6.05
CA LEU A 191 -5.30 0.97 5.87
C LEU A 191 -3.90 1.39 5.39
N GLY A 192 -2.84 0.97 6.08
CA GLY A 192 -1.47 1.35 5.72
C GLY A 192 -1.06 0.85 4.33
N THR A 193 -1.46 -0.37 3.96
CA THR A 193 -1.18 -0.93 2.63
C THR A 193 -2.00 -0.23 1.54
N GLY A 194 -3.30 -0.01 1.78
CA GLY A 194 -4.16 0.66 0.80
C GLY A 194 -3.77 2.12 0.59
N LEU A 195 -3.43 2.86 1.64
CA LEU A 195 -2.95 4.25 1.54
C LEU A 195 -1.61 4.34 0.80
N SER A 196 -0.68 3.41 1.05
CA SER A 196 0.59 3.32 0.32
C SER A 196 0.37 3.05 -1.17
N LEU A 197 -0.51 2.11 -1.54
CA LEU A 197 -0.87 1.85 -2.94
C LEU A 197 -1.50 3.06 -3.63
N CYS A 198 -2.43 3.76 -2.96
CA CYS A 198 -2.98 5.01 -3.49
C CYS A 198 -1.91 6.06 -3.72
N TRP A 199 -0.91 6.14 -2.83
CA TRP A 199 0.17 7.11 -2.92
C TRP A 199 1.09 6.86 -4.12
N VAL A 200 1.57 5.63 -4.29
CA VAL A 200 2.41 5.25 -5.45
C VAL A 200 1.66 5.25 -6.78
N ALA A 201 0.33 5.15 -6.76
CA ALA A 201 -0.50 5.34 -7.95
C ALA A 201 -0.51 6.81 -8.40
N VAL A 202 -0.64 7.75 -7.46
CA VAL A 202 -0.63 9.18 -7.78
C VAL A 202 0.73 9.63 -8.31
N GLU A 203 1.82 9.07 -7.81
CA GLU A 203 3.16 9.32 -8.33
C GLU A 203 3.23 9.10 -9.85
N LYS A 204 2.60 8.04 -10.37
CA LYS A 204 2.62 7.73 -11.81
C LYS A 204 1.92 8.79 -12.65
N TRP A 205 0.94 9.49 -12.09
CA TRP A 205 0.31 10.64 -12.75
C TRP A 205 1.15 11.90 -12.65
N VAL A 206 1.80 12.13 -11.51
CA VAL A 206 2.58 13.35 -11.26
C VAL A 206 3.95 13.30 -11.95
N TYR A 207 4.55 12.12 -12.08
CA TYR A 207 5.85 11.87 -12.71
C TYR A 207 5.75 10.78 -13.80
N PRO A 208 4.99 11.02 -14.88
CA PRO A 208 4.74 10.00 -15.90
C PRO A 208 6.00 9.60 -16.66
N THR A 209 7.00 10.50 -16.76
CA THR A 209 8.27 10.25 -17.46
C THR A 209 9.05 9.07 -16.88
N MET A 210 9.05 8.90 -15.56
CA MET A 210 9.68 7.75 -14.91
C MET A 210 9.03 6.44 -15.34
N THR A 211 7.69 6.40 -15.38
CA THR A 211 6.97 5.19 -15.78
C THR A 211 7.07 4.93 -17.29
N LEU A 212 7.10 5.98 -18.12
CA LEU A 212 7.33 5.87 -19.55
C LEU A 212 8.70 5.25 -19.86
N ASP A 213 9.73 5.65 -19.13
CA ASP A 213 11.07 5.07 -19.23
C ASP A 213 11.07 3.58 -18.88
N ILE A 214 10.37 3.19 -17.80
CA ILE A 214 10.21 1.77 -17.41
C ILE A 214 9.51 0.99 -18.53
N VAL A 215 8.42 1.52 -19.09
CA VAL A 215 7.68 0.88 -20.20
C VAL A 215 8.58 0.67 -21.41
N ALA A 216 9.39 1.67 -21.77
CA ALA A 216 10.30 1.61 -22.90
C ALA A 216 11.46 0.64 -22.67
N ASN A 217 12.16 0.74 -21.53
CA ASN A 217 13.37 -0.04 -21.25
C ASN A 217 13.08 -1.51 -20.91
N HIS A 218 11.95 -1.77 -20.24
CA HIS A 218 11.56 -3.13 -19.85
C HIS A 218 10.53 -3.77 -20.79
N HIS A 219 10.21 -3.12 -21.91
CA HIS A 219 9.29 -3.64 -22.93
C HIS A 219 7.94 -4.09 -22.34
N VAL A 220 7.39 -3.28 -21.43
CA VAL A 220 6.14 -3.60 -20.74
C VAL A 220 5.01 -3.69 -21.77
N PRO A 221 4.23 -4.79 -21.80
CA PRO A 221 3.15 -4.94 -22.76
C PRO A 221 2.03 -3.92 -22.48
N THR A 222 1.84 -2.98 -23.40
CA THR A 222 0.77 -1.96 -23.31
C THR A 222 -0.56 -2.45 -23.91
N PHE A 223 -0.64 -3.70 -24.36
CA PHE A 223 -1.85 -4.32 -24.94
C PHE A 223 -2.48 -3.53 -26.11
N GLY A 224 -1.65 -2.83 -26.89
CA GLY A 224 -2.09 -2.01 -28.03
C GLY A 224 -2.49 -0.58 -27.67
N PHE A 225 -2.42 -0.20 -26.38
CA PHE A 225 -2.60 1.19 -25.95
C PHE A 225 -1.31 2.00 -26.14
N GLU A 226 -1.46 3.29 -26.37
CA GLU A 226 -0.35 4.24 -26.28
C GLU A 226 0.24 4.23 -24.85
N PRO A 227 1.58 4.24 -24.68
CA PRO A 227 2.22 4.17 -23.36
C PRO A 227 1.69 5.20 -22.35
N ALA A 228 1.47 6.46 -22.75
CA ALA A 228 0.97 7.50 -21.86
C ALA A 228 -0.44 7.16 -21.32
N LEU A 229 -1.35 6.71 -22.18
CA LEU A 229 -2.71 6.29 -21.78
C LEU A 229 -2.67 5.03 -20.91
N PHE A 230 -1.82 4.06 -21.26
CA PHE A 230 -1.62 2.84 -20.49
C PHE A 230 -1.21 3.15 -19.05
N ILE A 231 -0.28 4.09 -18.84
CA ILE A 231 0.20 4.49 -17.51
C ILE A 231 -0.94 5.10 -16.68
N VAL A 232 -1.75 5.98 -17.28
CA VAL A 232 -2.92 6.56 -16.59
C VAL A 232 -3.87 5.46 -16.14
N MET A 233 -4.19 4.50 -17.00
CA MET A 233 -5.06 3.36 -16.67
C MET A 233 -4.46 2.46 -15.59
N ALA A 234 -3.17 2.14 -15.69
CA ALA A 234 -2.47 1.31 -14.71
C ALA A 234 -2.48 1.95 -13.31
N ALA A 235 -2.21 3.26 -13.24
CA ALA A 235 -2.29 4.03 -12.01
C ALA A 235 -3.73 4.06 -11.43
N PHE A 236 -4.77 4.15 -12.27
CA PHE A 236 -6.15 4.01 -11.79
C PHE A 236 -6.43 2.63 -11.20
N ILE A 237 -5.96 1.55 -11.83
CA ILE A 237 -6.15 0.19 -11.29
C ILE A 237 -5.52 0.09 -9.90
N GLU A 238 -4.30 0.57 -9.74
CA GLU A 238 -3.59 0.56 -8.45
C GLU A 238 -4.28 1.43 -7.40
N PHE A 239 -4.71 2.65 -7.79
CA PHE A 239 -5.45 3.55 -6.90
C PHE A 239 -6.78 2.93 -6.44
N VAL A 240 -7.53 2.31 -7.35
CA VAL A 240 -8.80 1.65 -7.04
C VAL A 240 -8.58 0.45 -6.13
N VAL A 241 -7.55 -0.35 -6.37
CA VAL A 241 -7.14 -1.45 -5.48
C VAL A 241 -6.83 -0.91 -4.08
N GLY A 242 -6.01 0.13 -3.97
CA GLY A 242 -5.67 0.76 -2.69
C GLY A 242 -6.91 1.28 -1.97
N TYR A 243 -7.79 1.99 -2.69
CA TYR A 243 -9.06 2.50 -2.20
C TYR A 243 -9.97 1.38 -1.66
N LEU A 244 -10.13 0.29 -2.41
CA LEU A 244 -10.94 -0.85 -1.99
C LEU A 244 -10.41 -1.49 -0.70
N LEU A 245 -9.08 -1.58 -0.53
CA LEU A 245 -8.47 -2.05 0.71
C LEU A 245 -8.72 -1.09 1.89
N VAL A 246 -8.63 0.22 1.67
CA VAL A 246 -8.92 1.23 2.70
C VAL A 246 -10.38 1.17 3.16
N VAL A 247 -11.32 1.04 2.22
CA VAL A 247 -12.76 0.93 2.54
C VAL A 247 -13.10 -0.45 3.10
N GLY A 248 -12.26 -1.46 2.88
CA GLY A 248 -12.44 -2.84 3.36
C GLY A 248 -13.36 -3.67 2.48
N ILE A 249 -13.44 -3.36 1.19
CA ILE A 249 -14.32 -4.03 0.22
C ILE A 249 -13.52 -5.03 -0.60
N LEU A 250 -14.10 -6.22 -0.82
CA LEU A 250 -13.51 -7.26 -1.68
C LEU A 250 -12.09 -7.68 -1.28
N ASN A 251 -11.69 -7.50 -0.02
CA ASN A 251 -10.32 -7.74 0.47
C ASN A 251 -9.67 -9.02 -0.05
N ARG A 252 -10.41 -10.13 -0.11
CA ARG A 252 -9.91 -11.39 -0.66
C ARG A 252 -9.73 -11.38 -2.18
N VAL A 253 -10.73 -10.90 -2.92
CA VAL A 253 -10.68 -10.85 -4.38
C VAL A 253 -9.60 -9.87 -4.82
N VAL A 254 -9.55 -8.70 -4.18
CA VAL A 254 -8.48 -7.71 -4.37
C VAL A 254 -7.13 -8.33 -4.05
N GLY A 255 -6.98 -8.98 -2.90
CA GLY A 255 -5.74 -9.67 -2.52
C GLY A 255 -5.29 -10.70 -3.58
N LEU A 256 -6.20 -11.48 -4.14
CA LEU A 256 -5.91 -12.46 -5.20
C LEU A 256 -5.50 -11.77 -6.51
N VAL A 257 -6.29 -10.81 -7.00
CA VAL A 257 -6.02 -10.08 -8.24
C VAL A 257 -4.67 -9.38 -8.17
N VAL A 258 -4.40 -8.70 -7.06
CA VAL A 258 -3.14 -7.98 -6.84
C VAL A 258 -1.97 -8.95 -6.72
N THR A 259 -2.16 -10.11 -6.07
CA THR A 259 -1.12 -11.17 -6.05
C THR A 259 -0.77 -11.62 -7.47
N VAL A 260 -1.77 -11.86 -8.33
CA VAL A 260 -1.54 -12.24 -9.73
C VAL A 260 -0.79 -11.13 -10.46
N LEU A 261 -1.18 -9.86 -10.29
CA LEU A 261 -0.50 -8.72 -10.89
C LEU A 261 0.99 -8.68 -10.48
N PHE A 262 1.30 -8.78 -9.18
CA PHE A 262 2.69 -8.76 -8.71
C PHE A 262 3.50 -9.99 -9.16
N ILE A 263 2.88 -11.15 -9.33
CA ILE A 263 3.56 -12.32 -9.92
C ILE A 263 3.89 -12.04 -11.39
N MET A 264 2.97 -11.46 -12.16
CA MET A 264 3.22 -11.10 -13.56
C MET A 264 4.32 -10.04 -13.68
N THR A 265 4.32 -9.01 -12.81
CA THR A 265 5.41 -8.02 -12.81
C THR A 265 6.73 -8.63 -12.38
N SER A 266 6.74 -9.59 -11.44
CA SER A 266 7.95 -10.33 -11.07
C SER A 266 8.52 -11.17 -12.21
N MET A 267 7.66 -11.71 -13.08
CA MET A 267 8.10 -12.41 -14.29
C MET A 267 8.72 -11.44 -15.33
N LEU A 268 8.29 -10.18 -15.35
CA LEU A 268 8.78 -9.16 -16.27
C LEU A 268 10.07 -8.47 -15.78
N PHE A 269 10.09 -8.06 -14.52
CA PHE A 269 11.17 -7.27 -13.90
C PHE A 269 12.20 -8.13 -13.15
N GLY A 270 11.93 -9.43 -13.00
CA GLY A 270 12.88 -10.40 -12.46
C GLY A 270 13.13 -10.26 -10.97
N PHE A 271 14.36 -10.56 -10.54
CA PHE A 271 14.70 -10.74 -9.13
C PHE A 271 14.58 -9.45 -8.30
N THR A 272 14.85 -8.29 -8.90
CA THR A 272 14.72 -6.99 -8.23
C THR A 272 13.29 -6.74 -7.74
N GLU A 273 12.30 -7.10 -8.56
CA GLU A 273 10.88 -6.98 -8.19
C GLU A 273 10.52 -7.89 -7.02
N ILE A 274 11.03 -9.12 -7.02
CA ILE A 274 10.83 -10.09 -5.93
C ILE A 274 11.39 -9.52 -4.63
N ILE A 275 12.61 -8.96 -4.64
CA ILE A 275 13.22 -8.35 -3.46
C ILE A 275 12.36 -7.19 -2.95
N GLY A 276 11.94 -6.29 -3.84
CA GLY A 276 11.14 -5.10 -3.48
C GLY A 276 9.76 -5.42 -2.93
N HIS A 277 9.09 -6.41 -3.51
CA HIS A 277 7.67 -6.68 -3.23
C HIS A 277 7.43 -7.93 -2.37
N PHE A 278 8.47 -8.65 -1.93
CA PHE A 278 8.30 -9.85 -1.11
C PHE A 278 7.42 -9.62 0.12
N MET A 279 7.61 -8.50 0.83
CA MET A 279 6.78 -8.18 2.00
C MET A 279 5.32 -7.91 1.61
N ILE A 280 5.09 -7.28 0.45
CA ILE A 280 3.75 -7.03 -0.07
C ILE A 280 3.07 -8.37 -0.40
N HIS A 281 3.77 -9.34 -0.99
CA HIS A 281 3.22 -10.70 -1.19
C HIS A 281 2.76 -11.34 0.13
N VAL A 282 3.54 -11.23 1.21
CA VAL A 282 3.16 -11.72 2.54
C VAL A 282 1.85 -11.05 3.01
N ILE A 283 1.74 -9.73 2.87
CA ILE A 283 0.53 -8.97 3.25
C ILE A 283 -0.67 -9.41 2.42
N LEU A 284 -0.51 -9.60 1.11
CA LEU A 284 -1.61 -10.01 0.22
C LEU A 284 -2.12 -11.41 0.56
N ILE A 285 -1.23 -12.35 0.92
CA ILE A 285 -1.63 -13.67 1.40
C ILE A 285 -2.45 -13.53 2.71
N ILE A 286 -2.03 -12.65 3.62
CA ILE A 286 -2.81 -12.36 4.84
C ILE A 286 -4.18 -11.80 4.48
N PHE A 287 -4.28 -10.91 3.48
CA PHE A 287 -5.56 -10.35 3.06
C PHE A 287 -6.50 -11.40 2.46
N ILE A 288 -5.96 -12.35 1.71
CA ILE A 288 -6.69 -13.50 1.20
C ILE A 288 -7.21 -14.36 2.37
N ILE A 289 -6.37 -14.64 3.38
CA ILE A 289 -6.76 -15.46 4.54
C ILE A 289 -7.83 -14.77 5.39
N GLU A 290 -7.60 -13.51 5.78
CA GLU A 290 -8.50 -12.76 6.64
C GLU A 290 -9.87 -12.60 5.99
N GLY A 291 -9.90 -12.08 4.75
CA GLY A 291 -11.12 -12.01 3.94
C GLY A 291 -12.27 -11.16 4.49
N VAL A 292 -12.13 -10.56 5.67
CA VAL A 292 -13.18 -9.77 6.32
C VAL A 292 -12.95 -8.27 6.17
N SER A 293 -14.07 -7.56 5.99
CA SER A 293 -14.15 -6.13 6.26
C SER A 293 -14.20 -5.97 7.78
N PHE A 294 -13.11 -5.53 8.40
CA PHE A 294 -13.02 -5.37 9.85
C PHE A 294 -13.84 -4.18 10.38
N TYR A 295 -14.25 -3.28 9.48
CA TYR A 295 -15.24 -2.25 9.75
C TYR A 295 -16.59 -2.68 9.18
N ASN A 296 -17.69 -2.28 9.82
CA ASN A 296 -18.92 -2.09 9.06
C ASN A 296 -18.56 -1.01 8.03
N PRO A 297 -18.46 -1.34 6.73
CA PRO A 297 -18.11 -0.33 5.75
C PRO A 297 -19.14 0.80 5.91
N PRO A 298 -18.75 2.07 5.84
CA PRO A 298 -19.68 3.20 6.08
C PRO A 298 -20.93 3.10 5.21
N ILE A 299 -20.84 2.39 4.10
CA ILE A 299 -21.94 1.92 3.23
C ILE A 299 -23.08 1.29 4.03
N LYS A 300 -22.82 0.45 5.05
CA LYS A 300 -23.86 -0.15 5.89
C LYS A 300 -24.56 0.83 6.84
N LEU A 301 -24.01 2.03 7.04
CA LEU A 301 -24.69 3.12 7.76
C LEU A 301 -25.83 3.70 6.92
N HIS A 302 -25.78 3.51 5.60
CA HIS A 302 -26.77 4.00 4.66
C HIS A 302 -27.86 2.94 4.40
N LYS A 303 -29.12 3.33 4.63
CA LYS A 303 -30.28 2.43 4.59
C LYS A 303 -30.73 2.10 3.17
N THR A 304 -30.57 3.02 2.21
CA THR A 304 -31.01 2.81 0.83
C THR A 304 -29.85 2.47 -0.10
N LYS A 305 -30.13 1.73 -1.18
CA LYS A 305 -29.14 1.41 -2.21
C LYS A 305 -28.60 2.66 -2.92
N LEU A 306 -29.45 3.67 -3.04
CA LEU A 306 -29.08 4.95 -3.64
C LEU A 306 -28.09 5.71 -2.75
N ASP A 307 -28.34 5.76 -1.44
CA ASP A 307 -27.42 6.39 -0.49
C ASP A 307 -26.06 5.68 -0.46
N GLN A 308 -26.07 4.34 -0.54
CA GLN A 308 -24.84 3.54 -0.63
C GLN A 308 -24.04 3.86 -1.89
N PHE A 309 -24.71 3.95 -3.04
CA PHE A 309 -24.11 4.35 -4.30
C PHE A 309 -23.51 5.75 -4.21
N ILE A 310 -24.30 6.74 -3.78
CA ILE A 310 -23.90 8.14 -3.69
C ILE A 310 -22.71 8.28 -2.74
N PHE A 311 -22.75 7.59 -1.59
CA PHE A 311 -21.66 7.63 -0.63
C PHE A 311 -20.34 7.14 -1.25
N VAL A 312 -20.32 5.96 -1.88
CA VAL A 312 -19.09 5.41 -2.46
C VAL A 312 -18.61 6.26 -3.64
N PHE A 313 -19.54 6.71 -4.49
CA PHE A 313 -19.25 7.59 -5.61
C PHE A 313 -18.54 8.87 -5.14
N LEU A 314 -19.15 9.61 -4.21
CA LEU A 314 -18.58 10.86 -3.70
C LEU A 314 -17.33 10.63 -2.85
N ASN A 315 -17.29 9.56 -2.06
CA ASN A 315 -16.13 9.24 -1.24
C ASN A 315 -14.90 8.91 -2.10
N PHE A 316 -15.06 8.13 -3.17
CA PHE A 316 -13.98 7.85 -4.11
C PHE A 316 -13.44 9.14 -4.74
N LEU A 317 -14.32 10.01 -5.25
CA LEU A 317 -13.91 11.30 -5.82
C LEU A 317 -13.18 12.17 -4.81
N PHE A 318 -13.68 12.23 -3.57
CA PHE A 318 -13.04 12.98 -2.49
C PHE A 318 -11.65 12.43 -2.15
N VAL A 319 -11.52 11.11 -2.02
CA VAL A 319 -10.23 10.46 -1.71
C VAL A 319 -9.24 10.65 -2.86
N LEU A 320 -9.66 10.45 -4.10
CA LEU A 320 -8.86 10.69 -5.30
C LEU A 320 -8.35 12.14 -5.35
N ALA A 321 -9.26 13.11 -5.23
CA ALA A 321 -8.88 14.53 -5.24
C ALA A 321 -7.95 14.89 -4.08
N THR A 322 -8.21 14.38 -2.87
CA THR A 322 -7.37 14.62 -1.69
C THR A 322 -5.96 14.07 -1.90
N PHE A 323 -5.83 12.82 -2.35
CA PHE A 323 -4.54 12.21 -2.62
C PHE A 323 -3.78 12.93 -3.73
N LEU A 324 -4.44 13.23 -4.84
CA LEU A 324 -3.84 13.94 -5.96
C LEU A 324 -3.34 15.33 -5.54
N LEU A 325 -4.17 16.11 -4.83
CA LEU A 325 -3.80 17.46 -4.41
C LEU A 325 -2.70 17.47 -3.35
N LEU A 326 -2.74 16.56 -2.37
CA LEU A 326 -1.69 16.45 -1.36
C LEU A 326 -0.37 16.04 -2.00
N TYR A 327 -0.38 14.99 -2.81
CA TYR A 327 0.82 14.54 -3.52
C TYR A 327 1.36 15.68 -4.39
N TYR A 328 0.54 16.25 -5.28
CA TYR A 328 0.96 17.32 -6.17
C TYR A 328 1.45 18.57 -5.42
N ARG A 329 0.92 18.88 -4.24
CA ARG A 329 1.38 20.04 -3.47
C ARG A 329 2.78 19.84 -2.88
N PHE A 330 3.09 18.63 -2.43
CA PHE A 330 4.36 18.35 -1.76
C PHE A 330 5.42 17.78 -2.70
N ALA A 331 5.04 17.14 -3.80
CA ALA A 331 5.89 16.65 -4.88
C ALA A 331 6.78 17.72 -5.52
#